data_AF-I3YT08-F1
#
_entry.id   AF-I3YT08-F1
#
_cell.length_a   1.000
_cell.length_b   1.000
_cell.length_c   1.000
_cell.angle_alpha   90.00
_cell.angle_beta   90.00
_cell.angle_gamma   90.00
#
_symmetry.space_group_name_H-M   'P 1'
#
loop_
_entity.id
_entity.type
_entity.pdbx_description
1 polymer ?
#
loop_
_entity_poly.entity_id
_entity_poly.type
_entity_poly.pdbx_seq_one_letter_code
_entity_poly.pdbx_strand_id
1 'polypeptide(L)'
;MKTDETQWSKEELKIYILMLCAKADSVEVEEEIELIKTKTTAETFEKMSLEFKRDNEDESIEKIEEALEWHQYSELELCQLKNEIHQIFAVDRKIPMSESNLGRILENIIY
;
A
#
# COMPACT_ATOMS: atom_id res chain seq x y z
N MET A 1 23.22 8.05 -9.23
CA MET A 1 23.52 6.86 -8.42
C MET A 1 22.19 6.46 -7.80
N LYS A 2 21.50 5.48 -8.39
CA LYS A 2 20.22 4.97 -7.88
C LYS A 2 20.57 3.78 -6.99
N THR A 3 20.78 4.04 -5.71
CA THR A 3 21.20 3.01 -4.75
C THR A 3 20.43 3.22 -3.48
N ASP A 4 19.17 2.83 -3.52
CA ASP A 4 18.44 2.27 -2.39
C ASP A 4 17.38 1.39 -3.04
N GLU A 5 17.81 0.22 -3.56
CA GLU A 5 16.87 -0.88 -3.81
C GLU A 5 16.08 -1.01 -2.52
N THR A 6 14.83 -0.57 -2.51
CA THR A 6 14.00 -0.64 -1.32
C THR A 6 13.80 -2.13 -1.10
N GLN A 7 14.65 -2.72 -0.25
CA GLN A 7 14.67 -4.15 0.07
C GLN A 7 13.45 -4.51 0.93
N TRP A 8 12.31 -3.89 0.67
CA TRP A 8 11.05 -4.18 1.31
C TRP A 8 10.71 -5.63 1.02
N SER A 9 10.43 -6.38 2.07
CA SER A 9 9.80 -7.67 1.93
C SER A 9 8.41 -7.49 1.33
N LYS A 10 7.84 -8.54 0.73
CA LYS A 10 6.46 -8.51 0.22
C LYS A 10 5.45 -7.99 1.25
N GLU A 11 5.68 -8.32 2.52
CA GLU A 11 4.87 -7.85 3.64
C GLU A 11 5.06 -6.35 3.90
N GLU A 12 6.29 -5.83 3.86
CA GLU A 12 6.58 -4.39 4.02
C GLU A 12 5.94 -3.57 2.89
N LEU A 13 6.14 -3.98 1.64
CA LEU A 13 5.53 -3.35 0.46
C LEU A 13 4.00 -3.28 0.60
N LYS A 14 3.40 -4.39 1.02
CA LYS A 14 1.96 -4.50 1.22
C LYS A 14 1.45 -3.52 2.27
N ILE A 15 2.11 -3.44 3.42
CA ILE A 15 1.73 -2.52 4.49
C ILE A 15 1.91 -1.06 4.05
N TYR A 16 2.97 -0.78 3.29
CA TYR A 16 3.21 0.55 2.73
C TYR A 16 2.07 0.97 1.78
N ILE A 17 1.63 0.08 0.88
CA ILE A 17 0.49 0.34 -0.02
C ILE A 17 -0.81 0.56 0.77
N LEU A 18 -1.08 -0.25 1.79
CA LEU A 18 -2.27 -0.09 2.63
C LEU A 18 -2.26 1.26 3.37
N MET A 19 -1.09 1.70 3.82
CA MET A 19 -0.92 2.99 4.50
C MET A 19 -1.10 4.18 3.55
N LEU A 20 -0.61 4.05 2.32
CA LEU A 20 -0.87 5.00 1.24
C LEU A 20 -2.38 5.10 0.95
N CYS A 21 -3.09 3.98 0.92
CA CYS A 21 -4.56 3.95 0.76
C CYS A 21 -5.27 4.69 1.91
N ALA A 22 -4.95 4.36 3.15
CA ALA A 22 -5.56 4.99 4.33
C ALA A 22 -5.30 6.50 4.40
N LYS A 23 -4.13 6.97 3.94
CA LYS A 23 -3.82 8.41 3.87
C LYS A 23 -4.55 9.11 2.73
N ALA A 24 -4.64 8.49 1.56
CA ALA A 24 -5.27 9.12 0.40
C ALA A 24 -6.78 9.28 0.53
N ASP A 25 -7.44 8.41 1.32
CA ASP A 25 -8.86 8.60 1.65
C ASP A 25 -9.08 9.82 2.58
N SER A 26 -8.01 10.45 3.08
CA SER A 26 -7.99 11.66 3.94
C SER A 26 -8.80 11.56 5.24
N VAL A 27 -9.49 10.46 5.46
CA VAL A 27 -10.14 10.07 6.70
C VAL A 27 -9.35 8.88 7.22
N GLU A 28 -8.27 9.11 7.96
CA GLU A 28 -7.60 8.03 8.70
C GLU A 28 -8.63 7.44 9.67
N VAL A 29 -9.30 6.35 9.28
CA VAL A 29 -10.28 5.68 10.13
C VAL A 29 -9.49 4.78 11.07
N GLU A 30 -9.76 4.92 12.37
CA GLU A 30 -9.09 4.14 13.41
C GLU A 30 -9.18 2.62 13.10
N GLU A 31 -10.31 2.18 12.55
CA GLU A 31 -10.54 0.80 12.11
C GLU A 31 -9.61 0.35 10.97
N GLU A 32 -9.26 1.21 10.01
CA GLU A 32 -8.31 0.87 8.94
C GLU A 32 -6.90 0.70 9.49
N ILE A 33 -6.48 1.62 10.37
CA ILE A 33 -5.17 1.54 11.02
C ILE A 33 -5.09 0.33 11.93
N GLU A 34 -6.15 0.01 12.67
CA GLU A 34 -6.24 -1.22 13.47
C GLU A 34 -6.17 -2.46 12.57
N LEU A 35 -6.88 -2.48 11.45
CA LEU A 35 -6.83 -3.60 10.50
C LEU A 35 -5.43 -3.79 9.93
N ILE A 36 -4.74 -2.72 9.53
CA ILE A 36 -3.33 -2.80 9.07
C ILE A 36 -2.44 -3.35 10.18
N LYS A 37 -2.61 -2.90 11.43
CA LYS A 37 -1.86 -3.42 12.58
C LYS A 37 -2.16 -4.89 12.88
N THR A 38 -3.32 -5.44 12.53
CA THR A 38 -3.58 -6.88 12.63
C THR A 38 -2.92 -7.70 11.52
N LYS A 39 -2.59 -7.06 10.38
CA LYS A 39 -1.97 -7.69 9.22
C LYS A 39 -0.44 -7.74 9.29
N THR A 40 0.16 -6.98 10.21
CA THR A 40 1.61 -6.92 10.38
C THR A 40 2.00 -6.75 11.84
N THR A 41 3.29 -6.67 12.13
CA THR A 41 3.78 -6.34 13.47
C THR A 41 3.85 -4.84 13.69
N ALA A 42 3.74 -4.40 14.94
CA ALA A 42 3.88 -2.99 15.29
C ALA A 42 5.23 -2.41 14.84
N GLU A 43 6.30 -3.21 14.86
CA GLU A 43 7.64 -2.81 14.40
C GLU A 43 7.65 -2.51 12.90
N THR A 44 7.10 -3.42 12.07
CA THR A 44 6.99 -3.22 10.62
C THR A 44 6.12 -2.03 10.27
N PHE A 45 4.97 -1.89 10.95
CA PHE A 45 4.07 -0.76 10.75
C PHE A 45 4.75 0.57 11.08
N GLU A 46 5.43 0.67 12.23
CA GLU A 46 6.11 1.90 12.65
C GLU A 46 7.24 2.25 11.69
N LYS A 47 8.03 1.26 11.27
CA LYS A 47 9.09 1.43 10.27
C LYS A 47 8.52 1.99 8.96
N MET A 48 7.52 1.34 8.39
CA MET A 48 6.88 1.77 7.15
C MET A 48 6.22 3.15 7.29
N SER A 49 5.59 3.43 8.43
CA SER A 49 4.97 4.73 8.70
C SER A 49 5.97 5.86 8.78
N LEU A 50 7.15 5.61 9.37
CA LEU A 50 8.24 6.60 9.40
C LEU A 50 8.81 6.88 8.01
N GLU A 51 8.98 5.85 7.18
CA GLU A 51 9.40 6.02 5.78
C GLU A 51 8.33 6.79 5.00
N PHE A 52 7.09 6.34 5.07
CA PHE A 52 5.94 6.95 4.39
C PHE A 52 5.67 8.41 4.81
N LYS A 53 5.97 8.79 6.06
CA LYS A 53 5.90 10.20 6.51
C LYS A 53 6.97 11.09 5.90
N ARG A 54 8.10 10.50 5.46
CA ARG A 54 9.19 11.23 4.79
C ARG A 54 8.97 11.30 3.28
N ASP A 55 8.28 10.31 2.73
CA ASP A 55 7.92 10.23 1.32
C ASP A 55 6.67 11.07 1.01
N ASN A 56 6.61 11.60 -0.21
CA ASN A 56 5.40 12.23 -0.75
C ASN A 56 4.61 11.20 -1.57
N GLU A 57 3.41 11.55 -2.02
CA GLU A 57 2.52 10.63 -2.77
C GLU A 57 3.21 10.08 -4.03
N ASP A 58 3.82 10.93 -4.87
CA ASP A 58 4.59 10.50 -6.05
C ASP A 58 5.74 9.55 -5.69
N GLU A 59 6.61 9.92 -4.75
CA GLU A 59 7.75 9.09 -4.32
C GLU A 59 7.28 7.73 -3.76
N SER A 60 6.16 7.73 -3.05
CA SER A 60 5.56 6.50 -2.51
C SER A 60 5.11 5.57 -3.64
N ILE A 61 4.48 6.13 -4.67
CA ILE A 61 4.02 5.40 -5.85
C ILE A 61 5.21 4.84 -6.63
N GLU A 62 6.22 5.67 -6.93
CA GLU A 62 7.42 5.22 -7.66
C GLU A 62 8.11 4.05 -6.95
N LYS A 63 8.28 4.11 -5.63
CA LYS A 63 8.86 2.99 -4.86
C LYS A 63 8.00 1.73 -4.89
N ILE A 64 6.67 1.88 -4.89
CA ILE A 64 5.76 0.74 -5.00
C ILE A 64 5.93 0.07 -6.37
N GLU A 65 5.99 0.85 -7.45
CA GLU A 65 6.24 0.32 -8.80
C GLU A 65 7.58 -0.41 -8.87
N GLU A 66 8.67 0.23 -8.42
CA GLU A 66 10.01 -0.37 -8.42
C GLU A 66 10.04 -1.67 -7.61
N ALA A 67 9.39 -1.70 -6.45
CA ALA A 67 9.31 -2.91 -5.62
C ALA A 67 8.47 -4.01 -6.28
N LEU A 68 7.35 -3.69 -6.92
CA LEU A 68 6.54 -4.67 -7.64
C LEU A 68 7.30 -5.29 -8.82
N GLU A 69 8.00 -4.46 -9.59
CA GLU A 69 8.87 -4.91 -10.70
C GLU A 69 10.01 -5.80 -10.18
N TRP A 70 10.67 -5.39 -9.09
CA TRP A 70 11.80 -6.12 -8.51
C TRP A 70 11.41 -7.48 -7.94
N HIS A 71 10.27 -7.55 -7.23
CA HIS A 71 9.76 -8.79 -6.65
C HIS A 71 9.15 -9.75 -7.69
N GLN A 72 9.09 -9.34 -8.96
CA GLN A 72 8.49 -10.11 -10.06
C GLN A 72 7.14 -10.72 -9.65
N TYR A 73 6.26 -9.88 -9.10
CA TYR A 73 4.97 -10.34 -8.59
C TYR A 73 4.23 -11.12 -9.68
N SER A 74 3.80 -12.34 -9.34
CA SER A 74 2.95 -13.13 -10.22
C SER A 74 1.53 -12.54 -10.25
N GLU A 75 0.80 -12.76 -11.33
CA GLU A 75 -0.60 -12.33 -11.48
C GLU A 75 -1.47 -12.72 -10.27
N LEU A 76 -1.21 -13.90 -9.69
CA LEU A 76 -1.89 -14.37 -8.48
C LEU A 76 -1.60 -13.48 -7.26
N GLU A 77 -0.34 -13.12 -7.04
CA GLU A 77 0.09 -12.30 -5.90
C GLU A 77 -0.44 -10.87 -6.03
N LEU A 78 -0.45 -10.33 -7.26
CA LEU A 78 -1.09 -9.05 -7.59
C LEU A 78 -2.59 -9.09 -7.32
N CYS A 79 -3.26 -10.18 -7.72
CA CYS A 79 -4.68 -10.39 -7.45
C CYS A 79 -4.97 -10.45 -5.94
N GLN A 80 -4.12 -11.13 -5.17
CA GLN A 80 -4.23 -11.18 -3.71
C GLN A 80 -4.02 -9.81 -3.08
N LEU A 81 -3.02 -9.06 -3.53
CA LEU A 81 -2.74 -7.71 -3.07
C LEU A 81 -3.94 -6.79 -3.34
N LYS A 82 -4.49 -6.82 -4.56
CA LYS A 82 -5.69 -6.07 -4.94
C LYS A 82 -6.89 -6.45 -4.06
N ASN A 83 -7.08 -7.74 -3.79
CA ASN A 83 -8.16 -8.20 -2.92
C ASN A 83 -8.01 -7.70 -1.48
N GLU A 84 -6.79 -7.69 -0.94
CA GLU A 84 -6.53 -7.18 0.41
C GLU A 84 -6.80 -5.68 0.52
N ILE A 85 -6.39 -4.90 -0.49
CA ILE A 85 -6.69 -3.47 -0.55
C ILE A 85 -8.21 -3.27 -0.63
N HIS A 86 -8.91 -4.01 -1.49
CA HIS A 86 -10.37 -4.01 -1.53
C HIS A 86 -11.01 -4.34 -0.18
N GLN A 87 -10.45 -5.29 0.59
CA GLN A 87 -10.98 -5.62 1.92
C GLN A 87 -10.87 -4.44 2.88
N ILE A 88 -9.76 -3.69 2.86
CA ILE A 88 -9.57 -2.51 3.71
C ILE A 88 -10.56 -1.40 3.32
N PHE A 89 -10.70 -1.10 2.02
CA PHE A 89 -11.72 -0.15 1.53
C PHE A 89 -13.16 -0.61 1.85
N ALA A 90 -13.41 -1.91 1.84
CA ALA A 90 -14.72 -2.47 2.19
C ALA A 90 -15.04 -2.36 3.69
N VAL A 91 -14.03 -2.21 4.56
CA VAL A 91 -14.21 -1.97 5.99
C VAL A 91 -14.76 -0.56 6.23
N ASP A 92 -14.18 0.47 5.58
CA ASP A 92 -14.59 1.87 5.77
C ASP A 92 -15.96 2.24 5.12
N ARG A 93 -16.32 1.57 4.02
CA ARG A 93 -17.68 1.62 3.46
C ARG A 93 -18.17 3.02 3.05
N LYS A 94 -17.30 3.91 2.55
CA LYS A 94 -17.71 5.19 1.93
C LYS A 94 -17.51 5.29 0.42
N ILE A 95 -16.41 4.78 -0.13
CA ILE A 95 -16.08 4.92 -1.55
C ILE A 95 -15.55 3.59 -2.09
N PRO A 96 -16.07 3.07 -3.22
CA PRO A 96 -15.50 1.88 -3.84
C PRO A 96 -14.10 2.20 -4.39
N MET A 97 -13.14 1.29 -4.22
CA MET A 97 -11.74 1.48 -4.67
C MET A 97 -11.63 1.96 -6.12
N SER A 98 -12.50 1.49 -7.02
CA SER A 98 -12.54 1.92 -8.43
C SER A 98 -12.86 3.41 -8.63
N GLU A 99 -13.51 4.07 -7.66
CA GLU A 99 -13.78 5.52 -7.66
C GLU A 99 -12.68 6.32 -6.94
N SER A 100 -11.88 5.69 -6.09
CA SER A 100 -10.76 6.35 -5.43
C SER A 100 -9.61 6.60 -6.40
N ASN A 101 -9.01 7.79 -6.33
CA ASN A 101 -7.86 8.16 -7.16
C ASN A 101 -6.73 7.11 -7.06
N LEU A 102 -6.55 6.57 -5.85
CA LEU A 102 -5.52 5.57 -5.57
C LEU A 102 -5.84 4.17 -6.12
N GLY A 103 -7.11 3.79 -6.17
CA GLY A 103 -7.49 2.53 -6.82
C GLY A 103 -7.21 2.55 -8.31
N ARG A 104 -7.42 3.70 -8.97
CA ARG A 104 -7.04 3.87 -10.38
C ARG A 104 -5.53 3.84 -10.61
N ILE A 105 -4.76 4.43 -9.69
CA ILE A 105 -3.29 4.38 -9.71
C ILE A 105 -2.83 2.92 -9.55
N LEU A 106 -3.33 2.22 -8.54
CA LEU A 106 -2.99 0.80 -8.32
C LEU A 106 -3.44 -0.09 -9.49
N GLU A 107 -4.60 0.16 -10.09
CA GLU A 107 -5.02 -0.56 -11.30
C GLU A 107 -4.10 -0.28 -12.48
N ASN A 108 -3.51 0.91 -12.59
CA ASN A 108 -2.56 1.25 -13.64
C ASN A 108 -1.16 0.65 -13.41
N ILE A 109 -0.74 0.52 -12.14
CA ILE A 109 0.53 -0.11 -11.75
C ILE A 109 0.49 -1.63 -11.93
N ILE A 110 -0.67 -2.24 -11.73
CA ILE A 110 -0.86 -3.70 -11.71
C ILE A 110 -1.24 -4.27 -13.11
N TYR A 111 -1.25 -3.44 -14.15
CA TYR A 111 -1.67 -3.81 -15.51
C TYR A 111 -0.49 -3.92 -16.49
#